data_AF-A0A3B8Z2Z5-F1
#
_entry.id   AF-A0A3B8Z2Z5-F1
#
_cell.length_a   1.000
_cell.length_b   1.000
_cell.length_c   1.000
_cell.angle_alpha   90.00
_cell.angle_beta   90.00
_cell.angle_gamma   90.00
#
_symmetry.space_group_name_H-M   'P 1'
#
loop_
_entity.id
_entity.type
_entity.pdbx_description
1 polymer ?
#
loop_
_entity_poly.entity_id
_entity_poly.type
_entity_poly.pdbx_seq_one_letter_code
_entity_poly.pdbx_strand_id
1 'polypeptide(L)' 'ERRHPIHIGDDLTDESVFQALAERGIGIYVGEDTVEDRETSAGFRLRNPDEVRTFLKRITARD' A
#
# COMPACT_ATOMS: atom_id res chain seq x y z
N GLU A 1 -0.09 -20.76 -11.06
CA GLU A 1 -0.31 -19.29 -11.12
C GLU A 1 0.25 -18.67 -9.85
N ARG A 2 1.15 -17.67 -9.95
CA ARG A 2 1.65 -16.95 -8.77
C ARG A 2 0.77 -15.74 -8.52
N ARG A 3 0.11 -15.69 -7.36
CA ARG A 3 -0.61 -14.52 -6.87
C ARG A 3 0.25 -13.83 -5.82
N HIS A 4 0.44 -12.53 -5.95
CA HIS A 4 1.14 -11.73 -4.95
C HIS A 4 0.08 -10.96 -4.14
N PRO A 5 0.04 -11.11 -2.81
CA PRO A 5 -0.87 -10.34 -1.97
C PRO A 5 -0.50 -8.86 -2.02
N ILE A 6 -1.51 -8.01 -2.13
CA ILE A 6 -1.39 -6.55 -2.10
C ILE A 6 -2.34 -6.05 -1.02
N HIS A 7 -1.82 -5.23 -0.10
CA HIS A 7 -2.62 -4.51 0.90
C HIS A 7 -2.40 -3.01 0.75
N ILE A 8 -3.48 -2.23 0.84
CA ILE A 8 -3.47 -0.77 0.74
C ILE A 8 -4.23 -0.24 1.95
N GLY A 9 -3.59 0.60 2.76
CA GLY A 9 -4.14 1.06 4.05
C GLY A 9 -3.60 2.43 4.45
N ASP A 10 -4.27 3.14 5.35
CA ASP A 10 -3.99 4.54 5.72
C ASP A 10 -3.69 4.76 7.20
N ASP A 11 -3.95 3.78 8.06
CA ASP A 11 -3.87 3.95 9.51
C ASP A 11 -2.98 2.91 10.22
N LEU A 12 -2.87 3.07 11.55
CA LEU A 12 -2.07 2.18 12.40
C LEU A 12 -2.57 0.73 12.39
N THR A 13 -3.84 0.48 12.08
CA THR A 13 -4.41 -0.88 12.07
C THR A 13 -3.82 -1.71 10.92
N ASP A 14 -3.39 -1.05 9.85
CA ASP A 14 -2.80 -1.69 8.67
C ASP A 14 -1.34 -2.12 8.87
N GLU A 15 -0.64 -1.57 9.87
CA GLU A 15 0.79 -1.83 10.10
C GLU A 15 1.10 -3.31 10.35
N SER A 16 0.21 -4.01 11.07
CA SER A 16 0.36 -5.45 11.30
C SER A 16 0.29 -6.25 10.00
N VAL A 17 -0.51 -5.78 9.02
CA VAL A 17 -0.60 -6.40 7.70
C VAL A 17 0.65 -6.09 6.88
N PHE A 18 1.14 -4.85 6.91
CA PHE A 18 2.39 -4.49 6.21
C PHE A 18 3.58 -5.32 6.70
N GLN A 19 3.73 -5.49 8.02
CA GLN A 19 4.76 -6.35 8.60
C GLN A 19 4.64 -7.80 8.12
N ALA A 20 3.43 -8.34 8.07
CA ALA A 20 3.20 -9.70 7.56
C ALA A 20 3.52 -9.86 6.06
N LEU A 21 3.43 -8.77 5.29
CA LEU A 21 3.69 -8.77 3.85
C LEU A 21 5.14 -8.47 3.46
N ALA A 22 5.99 -8.01 4.39
CA ALA A 22 7.34 -7.53 4.12
C ALA A 22 8.21 -8.45 3.24
N GLU A 23 8.06 -9.77 3.37
CA GLU A 23 8.85 -10.75 2.60
C GLU A 23 8.12 -11.35 1.38
N ARG A 24 6.80 -11.21 1.28
CA ARG A 24 5.96 -12.06 0.40
C ARG A 24 4.86 -11.31 -0.34
N GLY A 25 4.71 -10.01 -0.12
CA GLY A 25 3.64 -9.21 -0.70
C GLY A 25 4.02 -7.76 -0.88
N ILE A 26 3.00 -6.95 -1.16
CA ILE A 26 3.13 -5.51 -1.41
C ILE A 26 2.24 -4.79 -0.40
N GLY A 27 2.86 -4.09 0.55
CA GLY A 27 2.18 -3.14 1.43
C GLY A 27 2.30 -1.73 0.86
N ILE A 28 1.18 -1.02 0.76
CA ILE A 28 1.11 0.37 0.27
C ILE A 28 0.40 1.23 1.32
N TYR A 29 1.11 2.18 1.90
CA TYR A 29 0.53 3.16 2.82
C TYR A 29 -0.12 4.31 2.05
N VAL A 30 -1.23 4.86 2.57
CA VAL A 30 -1.95 6.00 1.99
C VAL A 30 -1.90 7.20 2.93
N GLY A 31 -1.14 8.24 2.54
CA GLY A 31 -1.10 9.52 3.24
C GLY A 31 0.08 10.40 2.79
N GLU A 32 0.17 11.61 3.33
CA GLU A 32 1.20 12.61 2.98
C GLU A 32 2.53 12.31 3.69
N ASP A 33 3.70 12.58 3.11
CA ASP A 33 4.99 12.30 3.78
C ASP A 33 5.23 13.26 4.97
N THR A 34 4.60 12.95 6.10
CA THR A 34 4.78 13.62 7.38
C THR A 34 5.71 12.83 8.30
N VAL A 35 6.26 13.47 9.33
CA VAL A 35 7.17 12.82 10.27
C VAL A 35 6.49 11.68 11.04
N GLU A 36 5.19 11.80 11.32
CA GLU A 36 4.39 10.79 12.01
C GLU A 36 4.11 9.59 11.11
N ASP A 37 3.89 9.81 9.81
CA ASP A 37 3.64 8.74 8.84
C ASP A 37 4.91 8.05 8.32
N ARG A 38 6.09 8.42 8.84
CA ARG A 38 7.38 7.77 8.54
C ARG A 38 7.59 6.48 9.32
N GLU A 39 6.76 6.19 10.32
CA GLU A 39 6.80 4.95 11.10
C GLU A 39 5.96 3.82 10.47
N THR A 40 5.90 3.75 9.14
CA THR A 40 5.19 2.67 8.42
C THR A 40 6.12 1.55 7.96
N SER A 41 5.63 0.31 8.07
CA SER A 41 6.28 -0.90 7.55
C SER A 41 5.94 -1.15 6.06
N ALA A 42 5.11 -0.31 5.45
CA ALA A 42 4.78 -0.40 4.03
C ALA A 42 6.01 -0.13 3.14
N GLY A 43 6.17 -0.90 2.07
CA GLY A 43 7.26 -0.73 1.11
C GLY A 43 7.02 0.38 0.08
N PHE A 44 5.76 0.83 -0.04
CA PHE A 44 5.34 1.86 -1.00
C PHE A 44 4.34 2.81 -0.36
N ARG A 45 4.14 3.96 -1.02
CA ARG A 45 3.24 5.01 -0.56
C ARG A 45 2.43 5.59 -1.71
N LEU A 46 1.18 5.93 -1.42
CA LEU A 46 0.31 6.79 -2.22
C LEU A 46 -0.10 7.97 -1.34
N ARG A 47 -0.26 9.15 -1.92
CA ARG A 47 -0.48 10.38 -1.15
C ARG A 47 -1.90 10.48 -0.59
N ASN A 48 -2.87 9.95 -1.32
CA ASN A 48 -4.29 10.10 -1.02
C ASN A 48 -5.15 9.07 -1.79
N PRO A 49 -6.46 8.97 -1.48
CA PRO A 49 -7.37 8.03 -2.15
C PRO A 49 -7.50 8.20 -3.68
N ASP A 50 -7.28 9.41 -4.23
CA ASP A 50 -7.32 9.61 -5.69
C ASP A 50 -6.16 8.91 -6.40
N GLU A 51 -5.01 8.84 -5.76
CA GLU A 51 -3.88 8.05 -6.25
C GLU A 51 -4.16 6.55 -6.16
N VAL A 52 -4.83 6.08 -5.10
CA VAL A 52 -5.30 4.68 -5.00
C VAL A 52 -6.18 4.35 -6.19
N ARG A 53 -7.15 5.20 -6.50
CA ARG A 53 -8.02 5.02 -7.68
C ARG A 53 -7.22 4.95 -8.98
N THR A 54 -6.24 5.83 -9.15
CA THR A 54 -5.38 5.86 -10.35
C THR A 54 -4.51 4.60 -10.44
N PHE A 55 -3.95 4.16 -9.33
CA PHE A 55 -3.17 2.92 -9.22
C PHE A 55 -4.01 1.71 -9.58
N LEU A 56 -5.18 1.53 -8.96
CA LEU A 56 -6.09 0.42 -9.23
C LEU A 56 -6.47 0.37 -10.72
N LYS A 57 -6.84 1.50 -11.32
CA LYS A 57 -7.15 1.57 -12.76
C LYS A 57 -6.00 1.08 -13.63
N ARG A 58 -4.75 1.43 -13.30
CA ARG A 58 -3.56 1.03 -14.07
C ARG A 58 -3.29 -0.47 -13.97
N ILE A 59 -3.42 -1.06 -12.77
CA ILE A 59 -3.10 -2.49 -12.59
C ILE A 59 -4.23 -3.42 -13.02
N THR A 60 -5.47 -2.92 -13.13
CA THR A 60 -6.61 -3.69 -13.64
C THR A 60 -6.89 -3.43 -15.12
N ALA A 61 -6.27 -2.42 -15.72
CA ALA A 61 -6.36 -2.19 -17.14
C ALA A 61 -5.87 -3.45 -17.86
N ARG A 62 -6.74 -4.03 -18.68
CA ARG A 62 -6.37 -5.07 -19.63
C ARG A 62 -6.11 -4.36 -20.96
N ASP A 63 -4.97 -4.67 -21.58
CA ASP A 63 -4.80 -4.48 -23.01
C ASP A 63 -5.73 -5.44 -23.78
#